data_AF-A0A1Y1M6K1-F1
#
_entry.id   AF-A0A1Y1M6K1-F1
#
_cell.length_a   1.000
_cell.length_b   1.000
_cell.length_c   1.000
_cell.angle_alpha   90.00
_cell.angle_beta   90.00
_cell.angle_gamma   90.00
#
_symmetry.space_group_name_H-M   'P 1'
#
loop_
_entity.id
_entity.type
_entity.pdbx_description
1 polymer ?
#
loop_
_entity_poly.entity_id
_entity_poly.type
_entity_poly.pdbx_seq_one_letter_code
_entity_poly.pdbx_strand_id
1 'polypeptide(L)'
;LIHNSAKDLKCDVCDYATNTKNNLKQHLLKHNPLKVFKCNVCNYASNIKGSFKSHLLTHNDSKDFKCNFCSYATNTKQSLRQHLLKHNLSEVFKCGVCDYVTSIKTSFKSHLLTHIDSKDFKCDICNYATNTKQTL
;
A
#
# COMPACT_ATOMS: atom_id res chain seq x y z
N LEU A 1 6.24 10.64 24.74
CA LEU A 1 4.89 11.13 24.39
C LEU A 1 4.10 9.96 23.79
N ILE A 2 3.29 9.30 24.62
CA ILE A 2 2.48 8.15 24.22
C ILE A 2 1.30 8.70 23.41
N HIS A 3 1.26 8.43 22.10
CA HIS A 3 0.13 8.81 21.26
C HIS A 3 -1.01 7.81 21.49
N ASN A 4 -1.70 7.93 22.64
CA ASN A 4 -2.89 7.16 22.94
C ASN A 4 -4.07 7.74 22.13
N SER A 5 -4.10 7.47 20.83
CA SER A 5 -5.26 7.80 19.99
C SER A 5 -6.25 6.66 20.07
N ALA A 6 -7.13 6.70 21.07
CA ALA A 6 -8.33 5.87 21.08
C ALA A 6 -9.04 6.02 19.73
N LYS A 7 -9.18 4.91 18.99
CA LYS A 7 -9.86 4.90 17.70
C LYS A 7 -11.36 4.87 17.98
N ASP A 8 -11.95 6.04 18.18
CA ASP A 8 -13.34 6.17 18.62
C ASP A 8 -14.36 5.95 17.50
N LEU A 9 -13.95 6.05 16.23
CA LEU A 9 -14.83 5.90 15.08
C LEU A 9 -14.59 4.56 14.38
N LYS A 10 -15.52 3.62 14.60
CA LYS A 10 -15.49 2.27 14.04
C LYS A 10 -16.37 2.16 12.79
N CYS A 11 -16.01 1.24 11.91
CA CYS A 11 -16.88 0.83 10.82
C CYS A 11 -17.85 -0.25 11.31
N ASP A 12 -19.11 -0.15 10.94
CA ASP A 12 -20.13 -1.13 11.34
C ASP A 12 -20.11 -2.41 10.48
N VAL A 13 -19.27 -2.45 9.44
CA VAL A 13 -19.20 -3.55 8.46
C VAL A 13 -17.91 -4.38 8.62
N CYS A 14 -16.86 -3.83 9.23
CA CYS A 14 -15.60 -4.55 9.45
C CYS A 14 -14.80 -3.93 10.61
N ASP A 15 -13.70 -4.56 11.00
CA ASP A 15 -12.85 -4.14 12.13
C ASP A 15 -12.05 -2.83 11.91
N TYR A 16 -12.33 -2.09 10.83
CA TYR A 16 -11.67 -0.82 10.59
C TYR A 16 -12.10 0.23 11.61
N ALA A 17 -11.12 0.90 12.20
CA ALA A 17 -11.35 2.01 13.11
C ALA A 17 -10.34 3.14 12.90
N THR A 18 -10.79 4.37 13.11
CA THR A 18 -10.04 5.60 12.90
C THR A 18 -10.41 6.66 13.93
N ASN A 19 -9.62 7.71 14.02
CA ASN A 19 -9.86 8.86 14.88
C ASN A 19 -10.45 10.05 14.11
N THR A 20 -10.65 9.95 12.79
CA THR A 20 -11.23 11.05 11.99
C THR A 20 -12.46 10.64 11.21
N LYS A 21 -13.50 11.49 11.25
CA LYS A 21 -14.74 11.28 10.49
C LYS A 21 -14.48 11.20 8.98
N ASN A 22 -13.52 11.97 8.47
CA ASN A 22 -13.20 11.97 7.04
C ASN A 22 -12.63 10.61 6.58
N ASN A 23 -11.73 10.02 7.37
CA ASN A 23 -11.19 8.69 7.06
C ASN A 23 -12.27 7.61 7.14
N LEU A 24 -13.19 7.69 8.11
CA LEU A 24 -14.30 6.74 8.20
C LEU A 24 -15.22 6.87 6.98
N LYS A 25 -15.61 8.10 6.58
CA LYS A 25 -16.39 8.33 5.36
C LYS A 25 -15.71 7.75 4.12
N GLN A 26 -14.41 8.02 3.95
CA GLN A 26 -13.65 7.48 2.82
C GLN A 26 -13.54 5.94 2.88
N HIS A 27 -13.41 5.36 4.07
CA HIS A 27 -13.38 3.92 4.26
C HIS A 27 -14.72 3.28 3.84
N LEU A 28 -15.85 3.86 4.24
CA LEU A 28 -17.18 3.35 3.91
C LEU A 28 -17.42 3.27 2.39
N LEU A 29 -16.75 4.10 1.60
CA LEU A 29 -16.77 4.01 0.13
C LEU A 29 -16.24 2.66 -0.39
N LYS A 30 -15.44 1.92 0.38
CA LYS A 30 -14.98 0.57 -0.01
C LYS A 30 -16.08 -0.48 0.08
N HIS A 31 -17.05 -0.28 0.96
CA HIS A 31 -18.21 -1.16 1.12
C HIS A 31 -19.32 -0.84 0.13
N ASN A 32 -19.26 0.30 -0.54
CA ASN A 32 -20.23 0.67 -1.57
C ASN A 32 -19.91 -0.06 -2.89
N PRO A 33 -20.82 -0.91 -3.41
CA PRO A 33 -20.60 -1.60 -4.68
C PRO A 33 -20.64 -0.67 -5.90
N LEU A 34 -21.22 0.53 -5.76
CA LEU A 34 -21.36 1.50 -6.85
C LEU A 34 -20.02 2.17 -7.14
N LYS A 35 -19.15 1.54 -7.92
CA LYS A 35 -17.88 2.11 -8.40
C LYS A 35 -18.13 3.36 -9.25
N VAL A 36 -18.12 4.53 -8.60
CA VAL A 36 -18.54 5.82 -9.20
C VAL A 36 -17.56 6.31 -10.27
N PHE A 37 -16.26 6.09 -10.09
CA PHE A 37 -15.24 6.50 -11.05
C PHE A 37 -14.81 5.33 -11.90
N LYS A 38 -15.23 5.30 -13.17
CA LYS A 38 -14.90 4.24 -14.14
C LYS A 38 -13.90 4.76 -15.15
N CYS A 39 -12.87 3.96 -15.44
CA CYS A 39 -11.93 4.27 -16.50
C CYS A 39 -12.60 4.00 -17.85
N ASN A 40 -12.36 4.89 -18.82
CA ASN A 40 -12.84 4.73 -20.20
C ASN A 40 -11.84 3.96 -21.09
N VAL A 41 -10.62 3.70 -20.59
CA VAL A 41 -9.55 2.99 -21.33
C VAL A 41 -9.45 1.52 -20.91
N CYS A 42 -9.82 1.18 -19.67
CA CYS A 42 -9.79 -0.20 -19.19
C CYS A 42 -10.89 -0.46 -18.13
N ASN A 43 -10.97 -1.70 -17.65
CA ASN A 43 -11.99 -2.13 -16.69
C ASN A 43 -11.75 -1.63 -15.24
N TYR A 44 -10.79 -0.74 -15.01
CA TYR A 44 -10.54 -0.20 -13.68
C TYR A 44 -11.68 0.73 -13.24
N ALA A 45 -12.13 0.57 -12.00
CA ALA A 45 -13.07 1.49 -11.39
C ALA A 45 -12.84 1.61 -9.88
N SER A 46 -13.14 2.78 -9.31
CA SER A 46 -12.90 3.10 -7.90
C SER A 46 -13.98 4.02 -7.34
N ASN A 47 -14.17 3.98 -6.03
CA ASN A 47 -15.00 4.95 -5.30
C ASN A 47 -14.20 6.13 -4.76
N ILE A 48 -12.87 6.09 -4.88
CA ILE A 48 -11.98 7.11 -4.33
C ILE A 48 -11.42 7.93 -5.49
N LYS A 49 -11.83 9.19 -5.58
CA LYS A 49 -11.40 10.14 -6.62
C LYS A 49 -9.88 10.23 -6.75
N GLY A 50 -9.17 10.27 -5.63
CA GLY A 50 -7.70 10.30 -5.60
C GLY A 50 -7.08 9.06 -6.27
N SER A 51 -7.56 7.87 -5.91
CA SER A 51 -7.11 6.61 -6.52
C SER A 51 -7.43 6.56 -8.00
N PHE A 52 -8.60 7.03 -8.42
CA PHE A 52 -8.95 7.11 -9.84
C PHE A 52 -8.03 8.06 -10.62
N LYS A 53 -7.76 9.26 -10.09
CA LYS A 53 -6.78 10.19 -10.70
C LYS A 53 -5.40 9.56 -10.84
N SER A 54 -4.91 8.90 -9.77
CA SER A 54 -3.62 8.20 -9.82
C SER A 54 -3.62 7.05 -10.83
N HIS A 55 -4.75 6.34 -10.97
CA HIS A 55 -4.90 5.32 -11.99
C HIS A 55 -4.85 5.90 -13.41
N LEU A 56 -5.47 7.05 -13.69
CA LEU A 56 -5.41 7.65 -15.04
C LEU A 56 -3.97 7.95 -15.48
N LEU A 57 -3.07 8.20 -14.53
CA LEU A 57 -1.65 8.37 -14.82
C LEU A 57 -0.99 7.10 -15.36
N THR A 58 -1.55 5.90 -15.17
CA THR A 58 -0.99 4.66 -15.74
C THR A 58 -1.23 4.55 -17.24
N HIS A 59 -2.18 5.30 -17.78
CA HIS A 59 -2.44 5.39 -19.23
C HIS A 59 -1.67 6.53 -19.90
N ASN A 60 -0.94 7.33 -19.13
CA ASN A 60 -0.12 8.41 -19.66
C ASN A 60 1.33 7.95 -19.77
N ASP A 61 1.89 8.01 -20.98
CA ASP A 61 3.30 7.70 -21.22
C ASP A 61 4.24 8.82 -20.76
N SER A 62 3.73 10.02 -20.46
CA SER A 62 4.53 11.14 -19.95
C SER A 62 4.96 10.92 -18.50
N LYS A 63 6.26 10.65 -18.32
CA LYS A 63 6.90 10.56 -17.00
C LYS A 63 7.42 11.90 -16.53
N ASP A 64 6.53 12.65 -15.89
CA ASP A 64 6.77 14.02 -15.44
C ASP A 64 7.79 14.12 -14.29
N PHE A 65 7.97 13.03 -13.52
CA PHE A 65 8.89 13.00 -12.39
C PHE A 65 10.12 12.16 -12.73
N LYS A 66 11.22 12.85 -13.05
CA LYS A 66 12.51 12.23 -13.41
C LYS A 66 13.46 12.21 -12.22
N CYS A 67 14.26 11.14 -12.12
CA CYS A 67 15.38 11.07 -11.20
C CYS A 67 16.56 11.86 -11.77
N ASN A 68 17.26 12.61 -10.90
CA ASN A 68 18.44 13.37 -11.32
C ASN A 68 19.73 12.54 -11.28
N PHE A 69 19.69 11.32 -10.74
CA PHE A 69 20.86 10.45 -10.57
C PHE A 69 20.90 9.28 -11.56
N CYS A 70 19.79 8.98 -12.25
CA CYS A 70 19.70 7.89 -13.24
C CYS A 70 18.52 8.11 -14.18
N SER A 71 18.35 7.24 -15.19
CA SER A 71 17.28 7.33 -16.19
C SER A 71 15.88 6.95 -15.67
N TYR A 72 15.70 6.71 -14.37
CA TYR A 72 14.40 6.39 -13.81
C TYR A 72 13.44 7.60 -13.89
N ALA A 73 12.21 7.35 -14.33
CA ALA A 73 11.16 8.35 -14.34
C ALA A 73 9.79 7.70 -14.05
N THR A 74 8.87 8.48 -13.50
CA THR A 74 7.55 8.02 -13.05
C THR A 74 6.51 9.13 -13.17
N ASN A 75 5.24 8.75 -13.10
CA ASN A 75 4.11 9.68 -13.22
C ASN A 75 3.65 10.17 -11.83
N THR A 76 4.27 9.69 -10.74
CA THR A 76 3.90 10.13 -9.38
C THR A 76 5.10 10.57 -8.55
N LYS A 77 4.92 11.69 -7.82
CA LYS A 77 5.92 12.20 -6.87
C LYS A 77 6.26 11.20 -5.76
N GLN A 78 5.29 10.40 -5.33
CA GLN A 78 5.49 9.39 -4.29
C GLN A 78 6.46 8.30 -4.76
N SER A 79 6.25 7.77 -5.97
CA SER A 79 7.16 6.78 -6.56
C SER A 79 8.57 7.34 -6.75
N LEU A 80 8.71 8.61 -7.17
CA LEU A 80 10.02 9.24 -7.28
C LEU A 80 10.72 9.35 -5.92
N ARG A 81 10.02 9.80 -4.88
CA ARG A 81 10.58 9.87 -3.52
C ARG A 81 11.06 8.50 -3.03
N GLN A 82 10.24 7.46 -3.21
CA GLN A 82 10.60 6.10 -2.84
C GLN A 82 11.80 5.57 -3.65
N HIS A 83 11.88 5.92 -4.93
CA HIS A 83 13.03 5.60 -5.77
C HIS A 83 14.30 6.30 -5.28
N LEU A 84 14.22 7.57 -4.87
CA LEU A 84 15.37 8.34 -4.37
C LEU A 84 16.00 7.72 -3.11
N LEU A 85 15.21 7.02 -2.29
CA LEU A 85 15.74 6.24 -1.15
C LEU A 85 16.75 5.17 -1.57
N LYS A 86 16.73 4.70 -2.82
CA LYS A 86 17.71 3.72 -3.32
C LYS A 86 19.09 4.34 -3.58
N HIS A 87 19.14 5.65 -3.82
CA HIS A 87 20.38 6.39 -3.98
C HIS A 87 21.00 6.78 -2.63
N ASN A 88 20.21 6.75 -1.55
CA ASN A 88 20.66 7.04 -0.18
C ASN A 88 20.65 5.78 0.69
N LEU A 89 21.80 5.11 0.79
CA LEU A 89 21.97 3.89 1.61
C LEU A 89 21.68 4.09 3.11
N SER A 90 21.58 5.33 3.59
CA SER A 90 21.17 5.65 4.97
C SER A 90 19.66 5.51 5.22
N GLU A 91 18.84 5.41 4.17
CA GLU A 91 17.37 5.34 4.28
C GLU A 91 16.77 3.99 3.82
N VAL A 92 17.57 2.92 3.86
CA VAL A 92 17.09 1.55 3.60
C VAL A 92 16.79 0.82 4.91
N PHE A 93 15.83 -0.08 4.87
CA PHE A 93 15.52 -1.02 5.93
C PHE A 93 16.32 -2.30 5.71
N LYS A 94 17.26 -2.59 6.60
CA LYS A 94 18.05 -3.83 6.63
C LYS A 94 17.46 -4.81 7.64
N CYS A 95 17.35 -6.07 7.25
CA CYS A 95 16.98 -7.13 8.18
C CYS A 95 18.13 -7.43 9.14
N GLY A 96 17.82 -7.62 10.43
CA GLY A 96 18.82 -8.00 11.43
C GLY A 96 19.14 -9.50 11.45
N VAL A 97 18.35 -10.32 10.74
CA VAL A 97 18.43 -11.79 10.77
C VAL A 97 19.04 -12.37 9.50
N CYS A 98 18.98 -11.64 8.38
CA CYS A 98 19.51 -12.08 7.09
C CYS A 98 19.93 -10.86 6.25
N ASP A 99 20.48 -11.09 5.06
CA ASP A 99 21.00 -10.03 4.19
C ASP A 99 19.93 -9.26 3.40
N TYR A 100 18.63 -9.45 3.72
CA TYR A 100 17.56 -8.73 3.04
C TYR A 100 17.60 -7.22 3.32
N VAL A 101 17.54 -6.43 2.25
CA VAL A 101 17.53 -4.96 2.30
C VAL A 101 16.44 -4.43 1.38
N THR A 102 15.69 -3.41 1.82
CA THR A 102 14.71 -2.73 0.97
C THR A 102 14.56 -1.27 1.37
N SER A 103 14.28 -0.39 0.41
CA SER A 103 13.88 0.99 0.70
C SER A 103 12.37 1.14 0.97
N ILE A 104 11.62 0.03 0.96
CA ILE A 104 10.15 0.03 1.07
C ILE A 104 9.71 -0.52 2.43
N LYS A 105 9.15 0.35 3.28
CA LYS A 105 8.72 -0.02 4.64
C LYS A 105 7.70 -1.16 4.68
N THR A 106 6.73 -1.18 3.76
CA THR A 106 5.72 -2.26 3.71
C THR A 106 6.34 -3.59 3.33
N SER A 107 7.23 -3.59 2.34
CA SER A 107 8.00 -4.80 1.96
C SER A 107 8.87 -5.29 3.10
N PHE A 108 9.52 -4.39 3.84
CA PHE A 108 10.30 -4.76 5.02
C PHE A 108 9.44 -5.42 6.10
N LYS A 109 8.27 -4.86 6.42
CA LYS A 109 7.33 -5.46 7.36
C LYS A 109 6.87 -6.85 6.91
N SER A 110 6.49 -6.99 5.65
CA SER A 110 6.11 -8.30 5.10
C SER A 110 7.27 -9.30 5.14
N HIS A 111 8.49 -8.84 4.87
CA HIS A 111 9.70 -9.67 4.99
C HIS A 111 9.94 -10.14 6.43
N LEU A 112 9.75 -9.28 7.44
CA LEU A 112 9.93 -9.71 8.84
C LEU A 112 9.00 -10.87 9.23
N LEU A 113 7.83 -10.96 8.60
CA LEU A 113 6.90 -12.08 8.83
C LEU A 113 7.44 -13.40 8.29
N THR A 114 8.40 -13.42 7.36
CA THR A 114 9.00 -14.68 6.87
C THR A 114 9.94 -15.33 7.90
N HIS A 115 10.33 -14.60 8.94
CA HIS A 115 11.16 -15.12 10.04
C HIS A 115 10.35 -15.65 11.22
N ILE A 116 9.02 -15.58 11.15
CA ILE A 116 8.10 -16.06 12.19
C ILE A 116 7.51 -17.39 11.70
N ASP A 117 7.57 -18.46 12.49
CA ASP A 117 7.03 -19.77 12.07
C ASP A 117 5.49 -19.87 12.12
N SER A 118 4.79 -18.83 12.60
CA SER A 118 3.33 -18.79 12.69
C SER A 118 2.67 -18.46 11.35
N LYS A 119 2.15 -19.50 10.69
CA LYS A 119 1.34 -19.36 9.47
C LYS A 119 -0.10 -19.00 9.79
N ASP A 120 -0.31 -17.70 10.02
CA ASP A 120 -1.58 -17.13 10.45
C ASP A 120 -2.65 -17.09 9.33
N PHE A 121 -2.24 -17.17 8.06
CA PHE A 121 -3.16 -17.20 6.92
C PHE A 121 -3.14 -18.59 6.28
N LYS A 122 -4.22 -19.34 6.44
CA LYS A 122 -4.41 -20.68 5.88
C LYS A 122 -5.41 -20.63 4.74
N CYS A 123 -5.14 -21.35 3.67
CA CYS A 123 -6.11 -21.56 2.61
C CYS A 123 -7.18 -22.54 3.13
N ASP A 124 -8.45 -22.21 2.94
CA ASP A 124 -9.56 -23.08 3.36
C ASP A 124 -9.76 -24.30 2.43
N ILE A 125 -9.09 -24.29 1.26
CA ILE A 125 -9.27 -25.29 0.20
C ILE A 125 -8.03 -26.20 0.07
N CYS A 126 -6.87 -25.76 0.54
CA CYS A 126 -5.64 -26.57 0.49
C CYS A 126 -4.76 -26.35 1.72
N ASN A 127 -3.76 -27.21 1.92
CA ASN A 127 -2.83 -27.12 3.06
C ASN A 127 -1.81 -25.97 2.94
N TYR A 128 -2.02 -25.01 2.03
CA TYR A 128 -1.16 -23.85 1.92
C TYR A 128 -1.40 -22.89 3.08
N ALA A 129 -0.31 -22.46 3.72
CA ALA A 129 -0.37 -21.47 4.77
C ALA A 129 0.83 -20.52 4.67
N THR A 130 0.58 -19.23 4.92
CA THR A 130 1.53 -18.13 4.75
C THR A 130 1.40 -17.15 5.91
N ASN A 131 2.47 -16.39 6.13
CA ASN A 131 2.51 -15.35 7.16
C ASN A 131 2.13 -13.98 6.57
N THR A 132 1.85 -13.92 5.26
CA THR A 132 1.47 -12.68 4.58
C THR A 132 0.13 -12.83 3.89
N LYS A 133 -0.77 -11.87 4.09
CA LYS A 133 -2.11 -11.83 3.46
C LYS A 133 -2.07 -11.63 1.94
N GLN A 134 -0.89 -11.41 1.37
CA GLN A 134 -0.75 -11.00 -0.04
C GLN A 134 -0.82 -12.19 -1.02
N THR A 135 -0.66 -13.43 -0.53
CA THR A 135 -0.59 -14.65 -1.34
C THR A 135 -1.64 -15.70 -0.96
N LEU A 136 -2.81 -15.29 -0.47
CA LEU A 136 -3.96 -16.19 -0.29
C LEU A 136 -4.98 -16.02 -1.43
#